data_AF-A0A5J9V4S1-F1
#
_entry.id   AF-A0A5J9V4S1-F1
#
_cell.length_a   1.000
_cell.length_b   1.000
_cell.length_c   1.000
_cell.angle_alpha   90.00
_cell.angle_beta   90.00
_cell.angle_gamma   90.00
#
_symmetry.space_group_name_H-M   'P 1'
#
loop_
_entity.id
_entity.type
_entity.pdbx_description
1 polymer ?
#
loop_
_entity_poly.entity_id
_entity_poly.type
_entity_poly.pdbx_seq_one_letter_code
_entity_poly.pdbx_strand_id
1 'polypeptide(L)'
;MAAVARLLVALLVVFLVCAKATSYPGPSDDHHDLARYSRIFGFGNSFTDTGNADIFPPTAGGIDTRPPYGETFFGHPSGRASDGRLLIDFLVEELKVPQPLPYLAGKTAADFVLGVNFALSGATALEPESLRSMGLMSFVPFSLVNETKWFEHVVQLLNNSSAPEQRKITATSFFFVGEMGINDYYASLLSNRTVDQTKSLVPHVVGVIRSAITVLTAPLLSELYLGGVRRMGV
;
A
#
# COMPACT_ATOMS: atom_id res chain seq x y z
N MET A 1 -4.37 -29.42 -12.76
CA MET A 1 -3.43 -29.09 -13.87
C MET A 1 -3.89 -27.89 -14.70
N ALA A 2 -5.10 -27.88 -15.29
CA ALA A 2 -5.55 -26.78 -16.16
C ALA A 2 -5.72 -25.42 -15.44
N ALA A 3 -6.16 -25.40 -14.17
CA ALA A 3 -6.30 -24.16 -13.40
C ALA A 3 -4.94 -23.53 -13.04
N VAL A 4 -3.96 -24.35 -12.68
CA VAL A 4 -2.58 -23.92 -12.39
C VAL A 4 -1.92 -23.37 -13.65
N ALA A 5 -2.12 -24.03 -14.80
CA ALA A 5 -1.63 -23.53 -16.08
C ALA A 5 -2.23 -22.15 -16.46
N ARG A 6 -3.52 -21.93 -16.19
CA ARG A 6 -4.17 -20.63 -16.44
C ARG A 6 -3.67 -19.53 -15.52
N LEU A 7 -3.39 -19.85 -14.26
CA LEU A 7 -2.81 -18.91 -13.29
C LEU A 7 -1.38 -18.53 -13.69
N LEU A 8 -0.56 -19.50 -14.08
CA LEU A 8 0.81 -19.25 -14.55
C LEU A 8 0.83 -18.41 -15.84
N VAL A 9 -0.11 -18.64 -16.76
CA VAL A 9 -0.26 -17.81 -17.96
C VAL A 9 -0.70 -16.39 -17.62
N ALA A 10 -1.62 -16.21 -16.67
CA ALA A 10 -2.04 -14.88 -16.23
C ALA A 10 -0.89 -14.10 -15.58
N LEU A 11 -0.11 -14.76 -14.71
CA LEU A 11 1.09 -14.17 -14.09
C LEU A 11 2.16 -13.81 -15.13
N LEU A 12 2.37 -14.67 -16.13
CA LEU A 12 3.28 -14.40 -17.24
C LEU A 12 2.83 -13.20 -18.10
N VAL A 13 1.53 -13.07 -18.36
CA VAL A 13 0.98 -11.93 -19.11
C VAL A 13 1.15 -10.63 -18.33
N VAL A 14 0.90 -10.63 -17.01
CA VAL A 14 1.16 -9.46 -16.15
C VAL A 14 2.65 -9.10 -16.19
N PHE A 15 3.54 -10.08 -16.05
CA PHE A 15 4.99 -9.85 -16.11
C PHE A 15 5.44 -9.29 -17.46
N LEU A 16 4.89 -9.78 -18.58
CA LEU A 16 5.20 -9.29 -19.93
C LEU A 16 4.62 -7.89 -20.22
N VAL A 17 3.46 -7.55 -19.68
CA VAL A 17 2.89 -6.20 -19.77
C VAL A 17 3.73 -5.20 -18.96
N CYS A 18 4.21 -5.60 -17.78
CA CYS A 18 5.16 -4.80 -16.99
C CYS A 18 6.53 -4.64 -17.68
N ALA A 19 7.05 -5.71 -18.30
CA ALA A 19 8.33 -5.68 -19.01
C ALA A 19 8.31 -4.85 -20.31
N LYS A 20 7.14 -4.62 -20.92
CA LYS A 20 6.98 -3.74 -22.10
C LYS A 20 6.74 -2.27 -21.75
N ALA A 21 6.52 -1.93 -20.48
CA ALA A 21 6.36 -0.54 -20.06
C ALA A 21 7.69 0.20 -19.88
N THR A 22 8.84 -0.47 -20.01
CA THR A 22 10.18 0.13 -19.85
C THR A 22 10.86 0.36 -21.19
N SER A 23 10.39 1.34 -21.96
CA SER A 23 11.22 2.04 -22.95
C SER A 23 10.44 3.21 -23.57
N TYR A 24 10.36 4.32 -22.83
CA TYR A 24 10.20 5.64 -23.43
C TYR A 24 11.48 6.43 -23.15
N PRO A 25 12.22 6.89 -24.17
CA PRO A 25 13.33 7.81 -23.96
C PRO A 25 12.75 9.18 -23.59
N GLY A 26 12.81 9.53 -22.31
CA GLY A 26 12.49 10.86 -21.80
C GLY A 26 13.63 11.86 -22.06
N PRO A 27 13.35 13.17 -22.12
CA PRO A 27 14.30 14.19 -22.55
C PRO A 27 15.45 14.38 -21.56
N SER A 28 16.54 14.90 -22.10
CA SER A 28 17.77 15.30 -21.42
C SER A 28 17.54 16.13 -20.16
N ASP A 29 18.34 15.77 -19.15
CA ASP A 29 18.66 16.42 -17.89
C ASP A 29 18.56 17.94 -17.93
N ASP A 30 17.43 18.47 -17.46
CA ASP A 30 17.33 19.83 -16.96
C ASP A 30 16.93 19.70 -15.49
N HIS A 31 17.89 19.96 -14.60
CA HIS A 31 17.73 19.90 -13.15
C HIS A 31 16.76 20.99 -12.68
N HIS A 32 15.47 20.79 -12.91
CA HIS A 32 14.44 21.36 -12.07
C HIS A 32 14.43 20.54 -10.78
N ASP A 33 14.57 21.21 -9.64
CA ASP A 33 14.36 20.67 -8.29
C ASP A 33 12.94 20.07 -8.20
N LEU A 34 12.75 18.85 -8.69
CA LEU A 34 11.61 18.00 -8.38
C LEU A 34 11.66 17.85 -6.86
N ALA A 35 10.62 18.33 -6.19
CA ALA A 35 10.51 18.30 -4.74
C ALA A 35 10.95 16.93 -4.21
N ARG A 36 12.12 16.88 -3.57
CA ARG A 36 12.70 15.62 -3.09
C ARG A 36 11.78 15.11 -1.98
N TYR A 37 11.14 13.97 -2.21
CA TYR A 37 10.38 13.27 -1.17
C TYR A 37 11.30 13.02 0.02
N SER A 38 10.76 13.20 1.23
CA SER A 38 11.47 12.99 2.49
C SER A 38 11.03 11.72 3.20
N ARG A 39 9.90 11.13 2.78
CA ARG A 39 9.30 9.94 3.37
C ARG A 39 8.32 9.25 2.43
N ILE A 40 7.99 8.00 2.75
CA ILE A 40 6.90 7.24 2.12
C ILE A 40 5.82 6.92 3.16
N PHE A 41 4.56 7.05 2.76
CA PHE A 41 3.41 6.43 3.42
C PHE A 41 2.89 5.29 2.54
N GLY A 42 3.06 4.04 2.99
CA GLY A 42 2.72 2.83 2.22
C GLY A 42 1.42 2.19 2.68
N PHE A 43 0.60 1.71 1.74
CA PHE A 43 -0.69 1.03 1.96
C PHE A 43 -0.74 -0.21 1.09
N GLY A 44 -1.49 -1.24 1.47
CA GLY A 44 -1.64 -2.44 0.64
C GLY A 44 -1.85 -3.72 1.43
N ASN A 45 -1.26 -4.82 0.96
CA ASN A 45 -1.34 -6.13 1.62
C ASN A 45 0.06 -6.74 1.74
N SER A 46 0.16 -8.06 1.64
CA SER A 46 1.41 -8.82 1.66
C SER A 46 2.44 -8.37 0.63
N PHE A 47 2.01 -7.79 -0.51
CA PHE A 47 2.93 -7.24 -1.52
C PHE A 47 3.62 -5.93 -1.10
N THR A 48 3.18 -5.32 -0.01
CA THR A 48 3.71 -4.05 0.52
C THR A 48 4.12 -4.15 1.99
N ASP A 49 3.55 -5.07 2.77
CA ASP A 49 3.84 -5.25 4.20
C ASP A 49 5.29 -5.64 4.45
N THR A 50 5.98 -4.83 5.27
CA THR A 50 7.38 -5.01 5.66
C THR A 50 7.56 -5.36 7.14
N GLY A 51 6.49 -5.72 7.86
CA GLY A 51 6.59 -6.25 9.23
C GLY A 51 5.36 -6.08 10.13
N ASN A 52 4.25 -5.50 9.66
CA ASN A 52 3.02 -5.42 10.46
C ASN A 52 2.47 -6.82 10.74
N ALA A 53 2.47 -7.71 9.75
CA ALA A 53 2.00 -9.09 9.94
C ALA A 53 2.81 -9.90 10.96
N ASP A 54 4.10 -9.62 11.11
CA ASP A 54 4.95 -10.28 12.11
C ASP A 54 4.62 -9.84 13.54
N ILE A 55 4.17 -8.60 13.70
CA ILE A 55 3.81 -8.02 14.99
C ILE A 55 2.37 -8.36 15.36
N PHE A 56 1.48 -8.44 14.37
CA PHE A 56 0.07 -8.69 14.61
C PHE A 56 -0.17 -10.15 15.03
N PRO A 57 -0.67 -10.42 16.27
CA PRO A 57 -0.68 -11.79 16.80
C PRO A 57 -1.41 -12.84 15.95
N PRO A 58 -2.55 -12.54 15.29
CA PRO A 58 -3.22 -13.50 14.41
C PRO A 58 -2.44 -13.91 13.16
N THR A 59 -1.45 -13.13 12.73
CA THR A 59 -0.59 -13.42 11.57
C THR A 59 0.85 -13.75 11.96
N ALA A 60 1.23 -13.50 13.22
CA ALA A 60 2.56 -13.75 13.74
C ALA A 60 2.99 -15.23 13.58
N GLY A 61 4.22 -15.44 13.11
CA GLY A 61 4.73 -16.79 12.80
C GLY A 61 4.12 -17.42 11.53
N GLY A 62 3.49 -16.59 10.69
CA GLY A 62 2.95 -16.94 9.37
C GLY A 62 4.00 -17.42 8.38
N ILE A 63 3.57 -17.79 7.17
CA ILE A 63 4.44 -18.39 6.15
C ILE A 63 5.63 -17.49 5.78
N ASP A 64 5.43 -16.18 5.78
CA ASP A 64 6.41 -15.15 5.42
C ASP A 64 7.59 -15.06 6.42
N THR A 65 7.48 -15.72 7.57
CA THR A 65 8.52 -15.83 8.61
C THR A 65 9.33 -17.13 8.51
N ARG A 66 9.19 -17.89 7.42
CA ARG A 66 9.87 -19.18 7.20
C ARG A 66 10.57 -19.23 5.84
N PRO A 67 11.52 -20.14 5.61
CA PRO A 67 12.02 -20.42 4.26
C PRO A 67 10.91 -20.74 3.25
N PRO A 68 10.98 -20.28 1.99
CA PRO A 68 12.11 -19.59 1.34
C PRO A 68 12.07 -18.06 1.45
N TYR A 69 11.16 -17.49 2.25
CA TYR A 69 10.98 -16.04 2.33
C TYR A 69 12.25 -15.36 2.87
N GLY A 70 12.67 -14.27 2.23
CA GLY A 70 13.89 -13.51 2.54
C GLY A 70 15.25 -14.17 2.23
N GLU A 71 15.31 -15.43 1.78
CA GLU A 71 16.58 -16.15 1.59
C GLU A 71 17.52 -15.49 0.56
N THR A 72 16.99 -14.99 -0.56
CA THR A 72 17.80 -14.48 -1.68
C THR A 72 18.44 -13.13 -1.37
N PHE A 73 17.74 -12.23 -0.66
CA PHE A 73 18.24 -10.87 -0.39
C PHE A 73 18.68 -10.65 1.07
N PHE A 74 17.88 -11.10 2.04
CA PHE A 74 18.17 -10.89 3.46
C PHE A 74 19.01 -12.02 4.06
N GLY A 75 19.03 -13.20 3.42
CA GLY A 75 19.74 -14.38 3.92
C GLY A 75 19.05 -15.06 5.12
N HIS A 76 17.84 -14.61 5.48
CA HIS A 76 17.01 -15.17 6.53
C HIS A 76 15.53 -14.80 6.30
N PRO A 77 14.57 -15.51 6.94
CA PRO A 77 13.18 -15.10 6.93
C PRO A 77 12.99 -13.66 7.40
N SER A 78 12.43 -12.83 6.53
CA SER A 78 12.34 -11.38 6.73
C SER A 78 10.93 -10.89 7.08
N GLY A 79 9.94 -11.79 7.17
CA GLY A 79 8.54 -11.42 7.39
C GLY A 79 7.82 -10.83 6.17
N ARG A 80 8.51 -10.77 5.02
CA ARG A 80 7.96 -10.24 3.77
C ARG A 80 7.48 -11.41 2.92
N ALA A 81 6.37 -11.24 2.20
CA ALA A 81 5.85 -12.25 1.27
C ALA A 81 6.65 -12.33 -0.05
N SER A 82 7.97 -12.36 0.05
CA SER A 82 8.94 -12.48 -1.04
C SER A 82 10.20 -13.22 -0.56
N ASP A 83 10.96 -13.84 -1.46
CA ASP A 83 12.29 -14.38 -1.15
C ASP A 83 13.35 -13.27 -0.92
N GLY A 84 12.92 -12.01 -1.04
CA GLY A 84 13.74 -10.83 -0.81
C GLY A 84 12.88 -9.58 -0.71
N ARG A 85 13.27 -8.54 -1.47
CA ARG A 85 12.63 -7.23 -1.43
C ARG A 85 11.21 -7.24 -2.01
N LEU A 86 10.40 -6.31 -1.52
CA LEU A 86 9.09 -5.93 -2.09
C LEU A 86 9.24 -4.67 -2.96
N LEU A 87 8.21 -4.34 -3.76
CA LEU A 87 8.24 -3.15 -4.63
C LEU A 87 8.55 -1.86 -3.84
N ILE A 88 8.02 -1.75 -2.62
CA ILE A 88 8.27 -0.58 -1.75
C ILE A 88 9.75 -0.41 -1.40
N ASP A 89 10.53 -1.50 -1.27
CA ASP A 89 11.95 -1.40 -0.96
C ASP A 89 12.72 -0.76 -2.14
N PHE A 90 12.35 -1.08 -3.38
CA PHE A 90 12.93 -0.45 -4.57
C PHE A 90 12.53 1.04 -4.69
N LEU A 91 11.29 1.39 -4.30
CA LEU A 91 10.85 2.79 -4.27
C LEU A 91 11.63 3.60 -3.22
N VAL A 92 11.88 3.02 -2.05
CA VAL A 92 12.70 3.64 -1.00
C VAL A 92 14.11 3.94 -1.51
N GLU A 93 14.74 2.97 -2.19
CA GLU A 93 16.07 3.12 -2.78
C GLU A 93 16.11 4.20 -3.87
N GLU A 94 15.16 4.19 -4.79
CA GLU A 94 15.10 5.15 -5.90
C GLU A 94 14.83 6.58 -5.41
N LEU A 95 13.90 6.75 -4.47
CA LEU A 95 13.56 8.04 -3.90
C LEU A 95 14.59 8.54 -2.87
N LYS A 96 15.55 7.68 -2.47
CA LYS A 96 16.59 7.97 -1.47
C LYS A 96 16.01 8.47 -0.15
N VAL A 97 14.92 7.85 0.29
CA VAL A 97 14.24 8.13 1.56
C VAL A 97 14.54 7.01 2.58
N PRO A 98 14.26 7.22 3.88
CA PRO A 98 14.31 6.15 4.85
C PRO A 98 13.26 5.07 4.58
N GLN A 99 13.55 3.83 5.02
CA GLN A 99 12.57 2.75 5.03
C GLN A 99 11.39 3.12 5.96
N PRO A 100 10.14 3.04 5.48
CA PRO A 100 8.98 3.37 6.31
C PRO A 100 8.80 2.35 7.42
N LEU A 101 8.53 2.83 8.64
CA LEU A 101 8.33 1.97 9.80
C LEU A 101 6.99 1.23 9.69
N PRO A 102 6.90 -0.09 9.97
CA PRO A 102 5.60 -0.75 10.12
C PRO A 102 4.78 -0.03 11.20
N TYR A 103 3.53 0.33 10.90
CA TYR A 103 2.67 1.08 11.81
C TYR A 103 2.61 0.47 13.23
N LEU A 104 2.51 -0.87 13.33
CA LEU A 104 2.41 -1.57 14.61
C LEU A 104 3.72 -1.56 15.43
N ALA A 105 4.85 -1.17 14.83
CA ALA A 105 6.14 -1.05 15.51
C ALA A 105 6.34 0.32 16.18
N GLY A 106 5.59 1.36 15.77
CA GLY A 106 5.72 2.71 16.30
C GLY A 106 4.58 3.10 17.25
N LYS A 107 4.80 4.14 18.06
CA LYS A 107 3.80 4.67 19.01
C LYS A 107 3.71 6.19 19.05
N THR A 108 4.77 6.87 18.62
CA THR A 108 4.94 8.31 18.81
C THR A 108 5.12 9.04 17.47
N ALA A 109 4.92 10.36 17.46
CA ALA A 109 5.18 11.19 16.29
C ALA A 109 6.63 11.06 15.79
N ALA A 110 7.60 10.88 16.70
CA ALA A 110 9.01 10.71 16.36
C ALA A 110 9.27 9.41 15.59
N ASP A 111 8.55 8.33 15.92
CA ASP A 111 8.67 7.05 15.21
C ASP A 111 8.17 7.16 13.76
N PHE A 112 7.17 8.01 13.52
CA PHE A 112 6.45 8.11 12.26
C PHE A 112 6.94 9.23 11.34
N VAL A 113 7.80 10.13 11.82
CA VAL A 113 8.22 11.34 11.08
C VAL A 113 8.96 11.05 9.77
N LEU A 114 9.56 9.87 9.64
CA LEU A 114 10.32 9.44 8.46
C LEU A 114 9.50 8.56 7.49
N GLY A 115 8.21 8.36 7.77
CA GLY A 115 7.33 7.53 6.94
C GLY A 115 6.86 6.27 7.64
N VAL A 116 5.72 5.76 7.18
CA VAL A 116 5.02 4.64 7.81
C VAL A 116 4.46 3.70 6.75
N ASN A 117 4.62 2.40 6.97
CA ASN A 117 3.99 1.37 6.20
C ASN A 117 2.77 0.87 6.96
N PHE A 118 1.59 1.14 6.41
CA PHE A 118 0.29 0.73 6.95
C PHE A 118 -0.18 -0.61 6.38
N ALA A 119 0.46 -1.12 5.33
CA ALA A 119 0.08 -2.38 4.69
C ALA A 119 0.12 -3.54 5.68
N LEU A 120 -0.86 -4.43 5.62
CA LEU A 120 -0.90 -5.65 6.43
C LEU A 120 -1.15 -6.90 5.57
N SER A 121 -0.33 -7.94 5.74
CA SER A 121 -0.46 -9.20 5.00
C SER A 121 -1.85 -9.81 5.13
N GLY A 122 -2.50 -10.07 4.00
CA GLY A 122 -3.88 -10.59 3.94
C GLY A 122 -4.99 -9.53 3.98
N ALA A 123 -4.67 -8.24 4.17
CA ALA A 123 -5.67 -7.17 4.19
C ALA A 123 -6.50 -7.12 2.90
N THR A 124 -7.80 -6.93 3.06
CA THR A 124 -8.77 -6.78 1.96
C THR A 124 -8.96 -5.31 1.59
N ALA A 125 -9.45 -5.03 0.39
CA ALA A 125 -9.91 -3.68 0.08
C ALA A 125 -11.18 -3.36 0.90
N LEU A 126 -12.15 -4.29 0.91
CA LEU A 126 -13.41 -4.15 1.63
C LEU A 126 -13.24 -4.47 3.11
N GLU A 127 -14.02 -3.81 3.97
CA GLU A 127 -14.06 -4.16 5.40
C GLU A 127 -14.56 -5.60 5.61
N PRO A 128 -14.02 -6.35 6.59
CA PRO A 128 -14.43 -7.73 6.89
C PRO A 128 -15.94 -7.87 7.11
N GLU A 129 -16.61 -6.88 7.71
CA GLU A 129 -18.05 -6.85 7.91
C GLU A 129 -18.81 -6.76 6.58
N SER A 130 -18.29 -6.01 5.61
CA SER A 130 -18.85 -5.91 4.27
C SER A 130 -18.78 -7.25 3.56
N LEU A 131 -17.62 -7.90 3.59
CA LEU A 131 -17.45 -9.27 3.05
C LEU A 131 -18.38 -10.27 3.74
N ARG A 132 -18.49 -10.21 5.07
CA ARG A 132 -19.39 -11.08 5.85
C ARG A 132 -20.84 -10.90 5.46
N SER A 133 -21.30 -9.68 5.21
CA SER A 133 -22.67 -9.43 4.74
C SER A 133 -22.95 -10.03 3.36
N MET A 134 -21.90 -10.21 2.55
CA MET A 134 -21.96 -10.92 1.27
C MET A 134 -21.79 -12.44 1.43
N GLY A 135 -21.66 -12.98 2.65
CA GLY A 135 -21.39 -14.40 2.89
C GLY A 135 -19.96 -14.83 2.57
N LEU A 136 -19.00 -13.91 2.65
CA LEU A 136 -17.58 -14.14 2.44
C LEU A 136 -16.82 -13.95 3.76
N MET A 137 -15.67 -14.61 3.92
CA MET A 137 -14.82 -14.46 5.11
C MET A 137 -13.47 -13.86 4.72
N SER A 138 -13.06 -12.82 5.45
CA SER A 138 -11.70 -12.28 5.34
C SER A 138 -10.71 -13.17 6.09
N PHE A 139 -9.44 -13.20 5.64
CA PHE A 139 -8.35 -13.91 6.31
C PHE A 139 -7.87 -13.20 7.57
N VAL A 140 -7.97 -11.87 7.59
CA VAL A 140 -7.55 -11.00 8.70
C VAL A 140 -8.63 -9.95 8.98
N PRO A 141 -8.73 -9.42 10.21
CA PRO A 141 -9.71 -8.41 10.57
C PRO A 141 -9.30 -6.99 10.14
N PHE A 142 -8.58 -6.86 9.02
CA PHE A 142 -8.06 -5.60 8.52
C PHE A 142 -8.35 -5.42 7.03
N SER A 143 -8.51 -4.15 6.66
CA SER A 143 -8.78 -3.71 5.30
C SER A 143 -8.07 -2.39 5.02
N LEU A 144 -8.09 -1.97 3.76
CA LEU A 144 -7.61 -0.64 3.33
C LEU A 144 -8.27 0.49 4.14
N VAL A 145 -9.52 0.32 4.58
CA VAL A 145 -10.21 1.31 5.44
C VAL A 145 -9.52 1.41 6.80
N ASN A 146 -9.06 0.31 7.39
CA ASN A 146 -8.28 0.34 8.64
C ASN A 146 -6.93 1.05 8.43
N GLU A 147 -6.26 0.81 7.31
CA GLU A 147 -5.00 1.46 6.97
C GLU A 147 -5.18 2.98 6.81
N THR A 148 -6.28 3.44 6.20
CA THR A 148 -6.59 4.87 6.14
C THR A 148 -6.84 5.48 7.52
N LYS A 149 -7.49 4.74 8.45
CA LYS A 149 -7.67 5.20 9.85
C LYS A 149 -6.33 5.29 10.59
N TRP A 150 -5.41 4.35 10.36
CA TRP A 150 -4.04 4.43 10.89
C TRP A 150 -3.28 5.62 10.34
N PHE A 151 -3.44 5.90 9.06
CA PHE A 151 -2.86 7.10 8.44
C PHE A 151 -3.41 8.39 9.05
N GLU A 152 -4.72 8.51 9.21
CA GLU A 152 -5.34 9.67 9.87
C GLU A 152 -4.79 9.87 11.29
N HIS A 153 -4.62 8.78 12.05
CA HIS A 153 -4.00 8.82 13.38
C HIS A 153 -2.55 9.31 13.33
N VAL A 154 -1.72 8.79 12.41
CA VAL A 154 -0.34 9.25 12.22
C VAL A 154 -0.29 10.71 11.85
N VAL A 155 -1.14 11.14 10.93
CA VAL A 155 -1.26 12.55 10.53
C VAL A 155 -1.64 13.42 11.72
N GLN A 156 -2.59 13.01 12.56
CA GLN A 156 -2.95 13.73 13.79
C GLN A 156 -1.78 13.83 14.78
N LEU A 157 -1.05 12.73 15.01
CA LEU A 157 0.13 12.72 15.88
C LEU A 157 1.21 13.69 15.39
N LEU A 158 1.46 13.68 14.07
CA LEU A 158 2.43 14.55 13.43
C LEU A 158 1.98 16.03 13.42
N ASN A 159 0.67 16.27 13.30
CA ASN A 159 0.06 17.61 13.27
C ASN A 159 -0.14 18.27 14.64
N ASN A 160 0.09 17.55 15.74
CA ASN A 160 0.23 18.20 17.06
C ASN A 160 1.53 19.03 17.17
N SER A 161 2.30 19.12 16.08
CA SER A 161 3.41 20.02 15.83
C SER A 161 2.91 21.32 15.16
N SER A 162 3.76 22.33 14.96
CA SER A 162 3.32 23.64 14.45
C SER A 162 2.76 23.60 13.01
N ALA A 163 1.86 24.52 12.63
CA ALA A 163 1.26 24.57 11.28
C ALA A 163 2.26 24.59 10.09
N PRO A 164 3.47 25.17 10.20
CA PRO A 164 4.53 25.00 9.19
C PRO A 164 5.05 23.57 9.04
N GLU A 165 5.11 22.79 10.12
CA GLU A 165 5.57 21.39 10.09
C GLU A 165 4.53 20.48 9.43
N GLN A 166 3.24 20.73 9.65
CA GLN A 166 2.14 20.04 8.97
C GLN A 166 2.24 20.17 7.44
N ARG A 167 2.43 21.40 6.93
CA ARG A 167 2.62 21.66 5.48
C ARG A 167 3.86 20.97 4.91
N LYS A 168 4.92 20.88 5.70
CA LYS A 168 6.15 20.19 5.29
C LYS A 168 5.91 18.68 5.17
N ILE A 169 5.08 18.10 6.04
CA ILE A 169 4.81 16.66 6.01
C ILE A 169 4.04 16.29 4.76
N THR A 170 2.95 16.96 4.44
CA THR A 170 2.15 16.62 3.26
C THR A 170 2.91 16.85 1.95
N ALA A 171 3.56 18.02 1.79
CA ALA A 171 4.21 18.41 0.54
C ALA A 171 5.48 17.61 0.20
N THR A 172 6.07 16.89 1.17
CA THR A 172 7.29 16.10 0.98
C THR A 172 7.08 14.59 1.14
N SER A 173 5.83 14.13 1.21
CA SER A 173 5.52 12.70 1.34
C SER A 173 5.16 12.07 0.00
N PHE A 174 5.68 10.87 -0.24
CA PHE A 174 5.24 10.01 -1.31
C PHE A 174 4.18 9.04 -0.78
N PHE A 175 3.01 9.00 -1.39
CA PHE A 175 1.94 8.06 -1.02
C PHE A 175 1.97 6.86 -1.96
N PHE A 176 2.32 5.69 -1.42
CA PHE A 176 2.33 4.44 -2.18
C PHE A 176 1.12 3.60 -1.79
N VAL A 177 0.14 3.49 -2.69
CA VAL A 177 -0.97 2.54 -2.55
C VAL A 177 -0.65 1.32 -3.39
N GLY A 178 -0.19 0.25 -2.72
CA GLY A 178 0.10 -1.04 -3.33
C GLY A 178 -1.15 -1.75 -3.84
N GLU A 179 -0.96 -2.98 -4.35
CA GLU A 179 -2.07 -3.78 -4.86
C GLU A 179 -3.13 -4.01 -3.78
N MET A 180 -4.39 -3.80 -4.14
CA MET A 180 -5.55 -4.04 -3.29
C MET A 180 -6.68 -4.71 -4.08
N GLY A 181 -7.36 -5.64 -3.42
CA GLY A 181 -8.48 -6.39 -3.99
C GLY A 181 -8.24 -7.89 -4.16
N ILE A 182 -6.98 -8.34 -4.28
CA ILE A 182 -6.70 -9.78 -4.48
C ILE A 182 -7.26 -10.64 -3.34
N ASN A 183 -7.19 -10.17 -2.10
CA ASN A 183 -7.69 -10.91 -0.94
C ASN A 183 -9.22 -10.98 -0.92
N ASP A 184 -9.92 -9.96 -1.43
CA ASP A 184 -11.38 -9.95 -1.62
C ASP A 184 -11.78 -10.99 -2.67
N TYR A 185 -11.05 -11.06 -3.77
CA TYR A 185 -11.28 -12.06 -4.82
C TYR A 185 -10.95 -13.46 -4.33
N TYR A 186 -9.88 -13.65 -3.55
CA TYR A 186 -9.59 -14.95 -2.94
C TYR A 186 -10.66 -15.37 -1.94
N ALA A 187 -11.14 -14.46 -1.08
CA ALA A 187 -12.25 -14.76 -0.17
C ALA A 187 -13.49 -15.26 -0.92
N SER A 188 -13.79 -14.67 -2.08
CA SER A 188 -14.86 -15.11 -2.98
C SER A 188 -14.60 -16.49 -3.60
N LEU A 189 -13.46 -16.66 -4.26
CA LEU A 189 -13.13 -17.89 -5.00
C LEU A 189 -12.96 -19.11 -4.09
N LEU A 190 -12.34 -18.93 -2.91
CA LEU A 190 -12.21 -19.98 -1.90
C LEU A 190 -13.55 -20.31 -1.22
N SER A 191 -14.54 -19.42 -1.32
CA SER A 191 -15.94 -19.69 -0.92
C SER A 191 -16.75 -20.35 -2.04
N ASN A 192 -16.09 -21.04 -2.99
CA ASN A 192 -16.69 -21.75 -4.13
C ASN A 192 -17.53 -20.86 -5.07
N ARG A 193 -17.29 -19.55 -5.09
CA ARG A 193 -17.93 -18.66 -6.08
C ARG A 193 -17.28 -18.80 -7.44
N THR A 194 -18.09 -18.67 -8.48
CA THR A 194 -17.57 -18.63 -9.85
C THR A 194 -16.80 -17.33 -10.09
N VAL A 195 -16.02 -17.30 -11.16
CA VAL A 195 -15.35 -16.07 -11.60
C VAL A 195 -16.37 -14.96 -11.87
N ASP A 196 -17.51 -15.27 -12.49
CA ASP A 196 -18.53 -14.27 -12.77
C ASP A 196 -19.23 -13.75 -11.52
N GLN A 197 -19.43 -14.60 -10.51
CA GLN A 197 -19.89 -14.17 -9.19
C GLN A 197 -18.85 -13.31 -8.47
N THR A 198 -17.56 -13.60 -8.66
CA THR A 198 -16.45 -12.83 -8.05
C THR A 198 -16.29 -11.45 -8.70
N LYS A 199 -16.54 -11.34 -10.02
CA LYS A 199 -16.51 -10.06 -10.74
C LYS A 199 -17.47 -9.01 -10.17
N SER A 200 -18.54 -9.42 -9.47
CA SER A 200 -19.45 -8.47 -8.83
C SER A 200 -18.78 -7.66 -7.70
N LEU A 201 -17.65 -8.11 -7.16
CA LEU A 201 -16.88 -7.39 -6.15
C LEU A 201 -16.08 -6.21 -6.72
N VAL A 202 -15.73 -6.25 -8.01
CA VAL A 202 -14.88 -5.24 -8.68
C VAL A 202 -15.34 -3.81 -8.43
N PRO A 203 -16.61 -3.42 -8.67
CA PRO A 203 -17.05 -2.04 -8.43
C PRO A 203 -16.93 -1.63 -6.95
N HIS A 204 -17.10 -2.55 -6.00
CA HIS A 204 -16.95 -2.26 -4.57
C HIS A 204 -15.48 -2.04 -4.21
N VAL A 205 -14.59 -2.93 -4.66
CA VAL A 205 -13.13 -2.83 -4.46
C VAL A 205 -12.60 -1.51 -5.05
N VAL A 206 -12.93 -1.21 -6.31
CA VAL A 206 -12.54 0.05 -6.98
C VAL A 206 -13.11 1.26 -6.23
N GLY A 207 -14.36 1.17 -5.75
CA GLY A 207 -14.99 2.22 -4.96
C GLY A 207 -14.23 2.54 -3.68
N VAL A 208 -13.79 1.52 -2.93
CA VAL A 208 -13.01 1.72 -1.70
C VAL A 208 -11.62 2.25 -1.98
N ILE A 209 -10.91 1.74 -3.00
CA ILE A 209 -9.60 2.27 -3.40
C ILE A 209 -9.71 3.75 -3.77
N ARG A 210 -10.74 4.14 -4.54
CA ARG A 210 -10.99 5.54 -4.87
C ARG A 210 -11.22 6.39 -3.62
N SER A 211 -12.03 5.90 -2.69
CA SER A 211 -12.29 6.61 -1.42
C SER A 211 -11.02 6.77 -0.59
N ALA A 212 -10.17 5.74 -0.51
CA ALA A 212 -8.89 5.80 0.18
C ALA A 212 -7.99 6.88 -0.44
N ILE A 213 -7.83 6.88 -1.77
CA ILE A 213 -7.04 7.91 -2.47
C ILE A 213 -7.56 9.33 -2.17
N THR A 214 -8.88 9.53 -2.11
CA THR A 214 -9.46 10.81 -1.71
C THR A 214 -9.08 11.20 -0.28
N VAL A 215 -9.09 10.27 0.67
CA VAL A 215 -8.65 10.53 2.06
C VAL A 215 -7.17 10.91 2.10
N LEU A 216 -6.32 10.16 1.40
CA LEU A 216 -4.87 10.41 1.39
C LEU A 216 -4.51 11.76 0.75
N THR A 217 -5.31 12.23 -0.21
CA THR A 217 -5.09 13.50 -0.91
C THR A 217 -5.82 14.68 -0.29
N ALA A 218 -6.77 14.46 0.63
CA ALA A 218 -7.53 15.55 1.27
C ALA A 218 -6.66 16.60 1.98
N PRO A 219 -5.56 16.23 2.70
CA PRO A 219 -4.64 17.22 3.26
C PRO A 219 -3.96 18.09 2.19
N LEU A 220 -3.56 17.49 1.05
CA LEU A 220 -2.96 18.20 -0.09
C LEU A 220 -3.96 19.18 -0.73
N LEU A 221 -5.22 18.76 -0.87
CA LEU A 221 -6.27 19.58 -1.48
C LEU A 221 -6.68 20.75 -0.57
N SER A 222 -6.75 20.53 0.73
CA SER A 222 -7.02 21.59 1.72
C SER A 222 -5.97 22.70 1.65
N GLU A 223 -4.71 22.34 1.36
CA GLU A 223 -3.63 23.30 1.14
C GLU A 223 -3.80 24.12 -0.16
N LEU A 224 -4.28 23.52 -1.26
CA LEU A 224 -4.56 24.24 -2.51
C LEU A 224 -5.71 25.26 -2.34
N TYR A 225 -6.70 24.94 -1.52
CA TYR A 225 -7.82 25.85 -1.25
C TYR A 225 -7.46 26.96 -0.25
N LEU A 226 -6.62 26.68 0.74
CA LEU A 226 -6.16 27.68 1.73
C LEU A 226 -4.99 28.54 1.22
N GLY A 227 -4.21 28.05 0.27
CA GLY A 227 -3.07 28.75 -0.36
C GLY A 227 -3.45 29.77 -1.44
N GLY A 228 -4.74 29.94 -1.71
CA GLY A 228 -5.24 30.87 -2.71
C GLY A 228 -5.13 30.30 -4.12
N VAL A 229 -6.30 29.97 -4.68
CA VAL A 229 -6.50 29.94 -6.12
C VAL A 229 -6.07 31.31 -6.68
N ARG A 230 -4.82 31.43 -7.15
CA ARG A 230 -4.53 32.38 -8.21
C ARG A 230 -5.33 31.88 -9.40
N ARG A 231 -6.50 32.48 -9.63
CA ARG A 231 -7.17 32.45 -10.94
C ARG A 231 -6.11 32.88 -11.95
N MET A 232 -5.54 31.93 -12.68
CA MET A 232 -5.00 32.26 -13.99
C MET A 232 -6.22 32.35 -14.90
N GLY A 233 -6.78 33.55 -14.96
CA GLY A 233 -7.59 33.93 -16.09
C GLY A 233 -6.68 34.07 -17.29
N VAL A 234 -6.98 33.32 -18.35
CA VAL A 234 -7.09 33.88 -19.71
C VAL A 234 -8.29 33.19 -20.35
#